data_AF-A0ABD0RAI3-F1
#
_entry.id   AF-A0ABD0RAI3-F1
#
_cell.length_a   1.000
_cell.length_b   1.000
_cell.length_c   1.000
_cell.angle_alpha   90.00
_cell.angle_beta   90.00
_cell.angle_gamma   90.00
#
_symmetry.space_group_name_H-M   'P 1'
#
loop_
_entity.id
_entity.type
_entity.pdbx_description
1 polymer ?
#
loop_
_entity_poly.entity_id
_entity_poly.type
_entity_poly.pdbx_seq_one_letter_code
_entity_poly.pdbx_strand_id
1 'polypeptide(L)'
;GWYWGSLTANEAKEILQDTSEGTDYLFTISAMTSAGPTNLRIEYKDGKFKLDSVVLVKPKLKQFDSVVHLVEHYVQLTTPLAPSNGTVQLLLMTPVYTATPSLQHLCRIAINKTTRRVQELPLPNRLKDYLTDYSYNV
;
A
#
# COMPACT_ATOMS: atom_id res chain seq x y z
N GLY A 1 25.83 1.78 -22.05
CA GLY A 1 26.04 0.45 -21.43
C GLY A 1 26.51 0.65 -19.99
N TRP A 2 26.39 -0.36 -19.14
CA TRP A 2 26.60 -0.30 -17.68
C TRP A 2 27.92 -0.93 -17.21
N TYR A 3 28.78 -1.35 -18.15
CA TYR A 3 30.14 -1.80 -17.88
C TYR A 3 31.11 -0.64 -18.16
N TRP A 4 31.86 -0.24 -17.14
CA TRP A 4 32.72 0.95 -17.16
C TRP A 4 34.18 0.65 -17.53
N GLY A 5 34.49 -0.59 -17.95
CA GLY A 5 35.86 -0.99 -18.25
C GLY A 5 36.74 -0.95 -17.00
N SER A 6 37.98 -0.53 -17.17
CA SER A 6 38.97 -0.40 -16.10
C SER A 6 38.68 0.82 -15.22
N LEU A 7 37.60 0.78 -14.44
CA LEU A 7 37.25 1.84 -13.51
C LEU A 7 37.97 1.62 -12.18
N THR A 8 38.73 2.63 -11.72
CA THR A 8 39.39 2.54 -10.41
C THR A 8 38.40 2.83 -9.29
N ALA A 9 38.71 2.34 -8.07
CA ALA A 9 37.83 2.49 -6.93
C ALA A 9 37.52 3.97 -6.57
N ASN A 10 38.49 4.87 -6.78
CA ASN A 10 38.27 6.30 -6.52
C ASN A 10 37.35 6.95 -7.56
N GLU A 11 37.49 6.59 -8.83
CA GLU A 11 36.61 7.08 -9.90
C GLU A 11 35.17 6.57 -9.73
N ALA A 12 35.01 5.29 -9.36
CA ALA A 12 33.70 4.73 -9.00
C ALA A 12 33.05 5.50 -7.85
N LYS A 13 33.86 5.91 -6.86
CA LYS A 13 33.38 6.62 -5.68
C LYS A 13 32.91 8.03 -6.03
N GLU A 14 33.64 8.78 -6.86
CA GLU A 14 33.21 10.11 -7.35
C GLU A 14 31.92 10.01 -8.18
N ILE A 15 31.82 9.02 -9.07
CA ILE A 15 30.62 8.81 -9.90
C ILE A 15 29.38 8.53 -9.03
N LEU A 16 29.55 7.77 -7.95
CA LEU A 16 28.48 7.43 -7.02
C LEU A 16 28.23 8.52 -5.96
N GLN A 17 29.12 9.50 -5.79
CA GLN A 17 29.07 10.48 -4.70
C GLN A 17 27.87 11.42 -4.78
N ASP A 18 27.40 11.73 -5.99
CA ASP A 18 26.21 12.54 -6.25
C ASP A 18 24.98 11.69 -6.65
N THR A 19 25.11 10.36 -6.59
CA THR A 19 23.99 9.46 -6.86
C THR A 19 23.19 9.24 -5.57
N SER A 20 21.88 9.50 -5.58
CA SER A 20 21.02 9.21 -4.43
C SER A 20 21.01 7.71 -4.13
N GLU A 21 21.47 7.31 -2.95
CA GLU A 21 21.45 5.92 -2.48
C GLU A 21 19.99 5.46 -2.27
N GLY A 22 19.64 4.28 -2.84
CA GLY A 22 18.55 3.37 -2.43
C GLY A 22 17.10 3.91 -2.35
N THR A 23 16.16 3.28 -3.07
CA THR A 23 14.75 3.34 -2.63
C THR A 23 14.62 2.61 -1.30
N ASP A 24 14.42 3.36 -0.21
CA ASP A 24 14.09 2.82 1.11
C ASP A 24 12.71 2.14 1.06
N TYR A 25 12.72 0.81 1.05
CA TYR A 25 11.52 0.00 1.15
C TYR A 25 11.16 -0.13 2.63
N LEU A 26 10.11 0.55 3.07
CA LEU A 26 9.68 0.54 4.47
C LEU A 26 8.79 -0.65 4.84
N PHE A 27 7.98 -1.12 3.88
CA PHE A 27 7.00 -2.17 4.11
C PHE A 27 6.97 -3.19 2.98
N THR A 28 6.51 -4.40 3.29
CA THR A 28 6.25 -5.47 2.31
C THR A 28 4.84 -6.01 2.53
N ILE A 29 4.09 -6.20 1.44
CA ILE A 29 2.81 -6.92 1.43
C ILE A 29 3.08 -8.34 0.92
N SER A 30 2.81 -9.33 1.76
CA SER A 30 2.78 -10.74 1.35
C SER A 30 1.35 -11.13 1.01
N ALA A 31 1.11 -11.63 -0.19
CA ALA A 31 -0.21 -12.01 -0.67
C ALA A 31 -0.20 -13.42 -1.27
N MET A 32 -1.24 -14.21 -1.01
CA MET A 32 -1.42 -15.52 -1.63
C MET A 32 -2.18 -15.35 -2.95
N THR A 33 -1.60 -15.85 -4.04
CA THR A 33 -2.24 -15.88 -5.36
C THR A 33 -2.50 -17.32 -5.80
N SER A 34 -3.24 -17.50 -6.91
CA SER A 34 -3.41 -18.82 -7.52
C SER A 34 -2.08 -19.45 -7.98
N ALA A 35 -1.05 -18.63 -8.23
CA ALA A 35 0.30 -19.07 -8.59
C ALA A 35 1.21 -19.28 -7.36
N GLY A 36 0.72 -19.05 -6.15
CA GLY A 36 1.48 -19.15 -4.90
C GLY A 36 1.68 -17.81 -4.18
N PRO A 37 2.41 -17.81 -3.06
CA PRO A 37 2.69 -16.60 -2.29
C PRO A 37 3.62 -15.67 -3.06
N THR A 38 3.31 -14.37 -3.03
CA THR A 38 4.15 -13.32 -3.62
C THR A 38 4.38 -12.19 -2.61
N ASN A 39 5.51 -11.51 -2.73
CA ASN A 39 5.88 -10.38 -1.89
C ASN A 39 5.98 -9.12 -2.76
N LEU A 40 5.25 -8.09 -2.37
CA LEU A 40 5.33 -6.77 -2.96
C LEU A 40 5.98 -5.81 -1.99
N ARG A 41 6.96 -5.05 -2.47
CA ARG A 41 7.58 -4.00 -1.67
C ARG A 41 6.79 -2.70 -1.82
N ILE A 42 6.71 -1.94 -0.73
CA ILE A 42 6.17 -0.58 -0.73
C ILE A 42 7.36 0.38 -0.59
N GLU A 43 7.55 1.20 -1.61
CA GLU A 43 8.52 2.29 -1.59
C GLU A 43 7.93 3.49 -0.86
N TYR A 44 8.77 4.19 -0.09
CA TYR A 44 8.44 5.50 0.47
C TYR A 44 9.42 6.55 -0.05
N LYS A 45 8.89 7.56 -0.73
CA LYS A 45 9.69 8.66 -1.27
C LYS A 45 8.86 9.93 -1.28
N ASP A 46 9.48 11.05 -0.91
CA ASP A 46 8.86 12.39 -0.93
C ASP A 46 7.52 12.46 -0.18
N GLY A 47 7.41 11.76 0.96
CA GLY A 47 6.19 11.71 1.77
C GLY A 47 5.10 10.76 1.26
N LYS A 48 5.36 10.01 0.18
CA LYS A 48 4.36 9.18 -0.48
C LYS A 48 4.75 7.70 -0.51
N PHE A 49 3.74 6.85 -0.38
CA PHE A 49 3.83 5.40 -0.53
C PHE A 49 3.40 4.96 -1.93
N LYS A 50 4.10 4.00 -2.51
CA LYS A 50 3.72 3.34 -3.77
C LYS A 50 4.19 1.89 -3.80
N LEU A 51 3.52 1.04 -4.57
CA LEU A 51 4.00 -0.31 -4.83
C LEU A 51 5.22 -0.27 -5.75
N ASP A 52 6.16 -1.18 -5.49
CA ASP A 52 7.33 -1.39 -6.33
C ASP A 52 6.90 -1.71 -7.77
N SER A 53 7.48 -0.96 -8.69
CA SER A 53 7.19 -1.00 -10.12
C SER A 53 7.63 -2.29 -10.81
N VAL A 54 8.49 -3.10 -10.18
CA VAL A 54 9.04 -4.33 -10.76
C VAL A 54 7.99 -5.44 -10.92
N VAL A 55 6.88 -5.41 -10.17
CA VAL A 55 5.91 -6.53 -10.13
C VAL A 55 4.60 -6.26 -10.87
N LEU A 56 4.28 -5.00 -11.21
CA LEU A 56 3.04 -4.64 -11.92
C LEU A 56 3.31 -4.09 -13.33
N VAL A 57 2.70 -4.70 -14.34
CA VAL A 57 2.69 -4.18 -15.72
C VAL A 57 1.92 -2.86 -15.73
N LYS A 58 2.66 -1.74 -15.58
CA LYS A 58 2.19 -0.34 -15.51
C LYS A 58 0.74 -0.13 -15.97
N PRO A 59 -0.21 0.01 -15.03
CA PRO A 59 -1.32 0.92 -15.23
C PRO A 59 -1.20 1.93 -14.10
N LYS A 60 -0.37 2.97 -14.30
CA LYS A 60 -0.27 4.16 -13.43
C LYS A 60 -0.17 3.81 -11.93
N LEU A 61 1.01 3.40 -11.47
CA LEU A 61 1.29 3.27 -10.04
C LEU A 61 0.88 4.55 -9.32
N LYS A 62 -0.17 4.45 -8.50
CA LYS A 62 -0.64 5.57 -7.70
C LYS A 62 0.26 5.75 -6.49
N GLN A 63 0.43 7.00 -6.12
CA GLN A 63 1.09 7.41 -4.89
C GLN A 63 0.03 7.74 -3.84
N PHE A 64 0.31 7.40 -2.59
CA PHE A 64 -0.63 7.54 -1.49
C PHE A 64 0.06 8.20 -0.29
N ASP A 65 -0.67 9.03 0.45
CA ASP A 65 -0.20 9.61 1.71
C ASP A 65 -0.22 8.61 2.88
N SER A 66 -0.87 7.46 2.71
CA SER A 66 -1.04 6.43 3.74
C SER A 66 -0.92 5.05 3.13
N VAL A 67 -0.17 4.16 3.80
CA VAL A 67 -0.07 2.74 3.45
C VAL A 67 -1.44 2.06 3.51
N VAL A 68 -2.28 2.43 4.48
CA VAL A 68 -3.62 1.86 4.61
C VAL A 68 -4.50 2.28 3.43
N HIS A 69 -4.37 3.52 2.96
CA HIS A 69 -5.06 3.99 1.76
C HIS A 69 -4.58 3.24 0.49
N LEU A 70 -3.28 2.99 0.38
CA LEU A 70 -2.71 2.15 -0.69
C LEU A 70 -3.34 0.76 -0.66
N VAL A 71 -3.35 0.09 0.50
CA VAL A 71 -3.92 -1.25 0.65
C VAL A 71 -5.41 -1.25 0.30
N GLU A 72 -6.20 -0.31 0.84
CA GLU A 72 -7.63 -0.20 0.57
C GLU A 72 -7.91 -0.03 -0.94
N HIS A 73 -7.11 0.77 -1.65
CA HIS A 73 -7.27 0.96 -3.10
C HIS A 73 -7.13 -0.35 -3.87
N TYR A 74 -6.11 -1.14 -3.56
CA TYR A 74 -5.87 -2.41 -4.23
C TYR A 74 -6.87 -3.50 -3.81
N VAL A 75 -7.40 -3.45 -2.58
CA VAL A 75 -8.51 -4.33 -2.15
C VAL A 75 -9.82 -4.00 -2.89
N GLN A 76 -10.10 -2.72 -3.16
CA GLN A 76 -11.30 -2.31 -3.90
C GLN A 76 -11.22 -2.71 -5.39
N LEU A 77 -10.05 -2.59 -6.01
CA LEU A 77 -9.80 -2.98 -7.40
C LEU A 77 -10.06 -4.47 -7.66
N THR A 78 -9.96 -5.30 -6.63
CA THR A 78 -10.07 -6.76 -6.72
C THR A 78 -11.47 -7.27 -6.42
N THR A 79 -12.41 -6.36 -6.12
CA THR A 79 -13.81 -6.74 -5.94
C THR A 79 -14.39 -7.27 -7.27
N PRO A 80 -15.20 -8.35 -7.27
CA PRO A 80 -15.68 -9.03 -8.49
C PRO A 80 -16.46 -8.17 -9.49
N LEU A 81 -16.85 -6.95 -9.08
CA LEU A 81 -17.59 -5.98 -9.88
C LEU A 81 -16.67 -5.06 -10.71
N ALA A 82 -15.35 -5.11 -10.50
CA ALA A 82 -14.38 -4.32 -11.26
C ALA A 82 -14.05 -5.00 -12.61
N PRO A 83 -13.98 -4.26 -13.74
CA PRO A 83 -13.69 -4.83 -15.05
C PRO A 83 -12.30 -5.49 -15.08
N SER A 84 -12.27 -6.77 -15.41
CA SER A 84 -11.08 -7.62 -15.42
C SER A 84 -10.22 -7.40 -16.67
N ASN A 85 -9.42 -6.33 -16.69
CA ASN A 85 -8.56 -5.98 -17.82
C ASN A 85 -7.24 -6.81 -17.90
N GLY A 86 -7.32 -8.14 -17.77
CA GLY A 86 -6.29 -9.12 -18.20
C GLY A 86 -4.85 -8.99 -17.63
N THR A 87 -4.59 -8.00 -16.79
CA THR A 87 -3.28 -7.74 -16.17
C THR A 87 -3.31 -8.38 -14.80
N VAL A 88 -2.23 -9.03 -14.36
CA VAL A 88 -2.09 -9.62 -13.01
C VAL A 88 -2.60 -8.62 -11.97
N GLN A 89 -3.85 -8.77 -11.57
CA GLN A 89 -4.47 -7.90 -10.59
C GLN A 89 -3.99 -8.44 -9.26
N LEU A 90 -3.17 -7.66 -8.58
CA LEU A 90 -2.78 -7.96 -7.22
C LEU A 90 -4.05 -8.18 -6.39
N LEU A 91 -4.41 -9.44 -6.12
CA LEU A 91 -5.67 -9.79 -5.48
C LEU A 91 -5.54 -9.67 -3.95
N LEU A 92 -5.61 -8.45 -3.42
CA LEU A 92 -5.69 -8.24 -1.97
C LEU A 92 -7.13 -8.43 -1.52
N MET A 93 -7.53 -9.65 -1.19
CA MET A 93 -8.93 -9.92 -0.84
C MET A 93 -9.24 -9.68 0.63
N THR A 94 -8.45 -10.26 1.52
CA THR A 94 -8.68 -10.18 2.97
C THR A 94 -7.35 -10.10 3.71
N PRO A 95 -7.16 -9.11 4.61
CA PRO A 95 -5.99 -9.08 5.47
C PRO A 95 -6.00 -10.30 6.40
N VAL A 96 -4.82 -10.88 6.60
CA VAL A 96 -4.61 -11.93 7.60
C VAL A 96 -4.27 -11.26 8.92
N TYR A 97 -5.11 -11.45 9.92
CA TYR A 97 -4.90 -10.89 11.25
C TYR A 97 -4.07 -11.85 12.10
N THR A 98 -3.03 -11.33 12.76
CA THR A 98 -2.20 -12.09 13.71
C THR A 98 -2.89 -12.30 15.07
N ALA A 99 -3.88 -11.46 15.38
CA ALA A 99 -4.73 -11.55 16.55
C ALA A 99 -6.13 -11.01 16.20
N THR A 100 -7.16 -11.46 16.92
CA THR A 100 -8.52 -10.95 16.72
C THR A 100 -8.57 -9.46 17.03
N PRO A 101 -9.00 -8.59 16.08
CA PRO A 101 -9.14 -7.17 16.34
C PRO A 101 -10.13 -6.89 17.48
N SER A 102 -9.99 -5.74 18.14
CA SER A 102 -10.95 -5.34 19.18
C SER A 102 -12.35 -5.17 18.57
N LEU A 103 -13.39 -5.46 19.36
CA LEU A 103 -14.78 -5.24 18.94
C LEU A 103 -15.02 -3.79 18.52
N GLN A 104 -14.39 -2.84 19.23
CA GLN A 104 -14.44 -1.42 18.89
C GLN A 104 -13.89 -1.12 17.49
N HIS A 105 -12.79 -1.77 17.09
CA HIS A 105 -12.23 -1.63 15.75
C HIS A 105 -13.14 -2.29 14.70
N LEU A 106 -13.67 -3.47 14.97
CA LEU A 106 -14.62 -4.15 14.07
C LEU A 106 -15.88 -3.30 13.84
N CYS A 107 -16.43 -2.68 14.88
CA CYS A 107 -17.54 -1.74 14.75
C CYS A 107 -17.17 -0.51 13.92
N ARG A 108 -15.95 0.04 14.08
CA ARG A 108 -15.46 1.14 13.25
C ARG A 108 -15.42 0.78 11.78
N ILE A 109 -14.86 -0.39 11.44
CA ILE A 109 -14.82 -0.88 10.06
C ILE A 109 -16.22 -1.06 9.49
N ALA A 110 -17.15 -1.62 10.27
CA ALA A 110 -18.55 -1.79 9.85
C ALA A 110 -19.23 -0.44 9.56
N ILE A 111 -19.06 0.55 10.44
CA ILE A 111 -19.62 1.90 10.25
C ILE A 111 -19.03 2.59 9.02
N ASN A 112 -17.70 2.51 8.84
CA ASN A 112 -17.00 3.14 7.72
C ASN A 112 -17.48 2.62 6.35
N LYS A 113 -17.84 1.33 6.28
CA LYS A 113 -18.43 0.71 5.09
C LYS A 113 -19.85 1.23 4.78
N THR A 114 -20.59 1.68 5.79
CA THR A 114 -21.97 2.15 5.63
C THR A 114 -22.06 3.65 5.37
N THR A 115 -21.22 4.47 6.02
CA THR A 115 -21.29 5.92 5.87
C THR A 115 -19.95 6.61 6.08
N ARG A 116 -19.73 7.71 5.34
CA ARG A 116 -18.64 8.66 5.56
C ARG A 116 -19.06 9.88 6.39
N ARG A 117 -20.37 10.03 6.65
CA ARG A 117 -20.96 11.18 7.36
C ARG A 117 -20.90 10.96 8.88
N VAL A 118 -19.72 10.72 9.42
CA VAL A 118 -19.49 10.40 10.85
C VAL A 118 -20.07 11.48 11.78
N GLN A 119 -20.00 12.74 11.37
CA GLN A 119 -20.45 13.88 12.19
C GLN A 119 -21.97 13.90 12.44
N GLU A 120 -22.75 13.23 11.59
CA GLU A 120 -24.21 13.15 11.70
C GLU A 120 -24.70 11.97 12.52
N LEU A 121 -23.79 11.06 12.91
CA LEU A 121 -24.15 9.92 13.72
C LEU A 121 -24.55 10.38 15.15
N PRO A 122 -25.54 9.72 15.77
CA PRO A 122 -25.96 10.00 17.14
C PRO A 122 -24.97 9.38 18.14
N LEU A 123 -23.70 9.77 18.05
CA LEU A 123 -22.59 9.27 18.86
C LEU A 123 -21.92 10.42 19.64
N PRO A 124 -21.36 10.16 20.83
CA PRO A 124 -20.50 11.11 21.53
C PRO A 124 -19.28 11.52 20.69
N ASN A 125 -18.80 12.76 20.86
CA ASN A 125 -17.66 13.29 20.09
C ASN A 125 -16.42 12.39 20.15
N ARG A 126 -16.09 11.84 21.32
CA ARG A 126 -14.97 10.90 21.45
C ARG A 126 -15.05 9.70 20.50
N LEU A 127 -16.25 9.19 20.23
CA LEU A 127 -16.42 8.10 19.28
C LEU A 127 -16.37 8.59 17.82
N LYS A 128 -16.85 9.81 17.56
CA LYS A 128 -16.69 10.45 16.24
C LYS A 128 -15.22 10.69 15.91
N ASP A 129 -14.43 11.14 16.88
CA ASP A 129 -12.98 11.32 16.75
C ASP A 129 -12.31 9.97 16.44
N TYR A 130 -12.61 8.94 17.23
CA TYR A 130 -12.11 7.58 17.00
C TYR A 130 -12.45 6.98 15.61
N LEU A 131 -13.64 7.30 15.08
CA LEU A 131 -14.05 6.94 13.73
C LEU A 131 -13.32 7.76 12.66
N THR A 132 -13.05 9.04 12.93
CA THR A 132 -12.38 9.96 12.00
C THR A 132 -10.88 9.69 11.90
N ASP A 133 -10.25 9.26 13.00
CA ASP A 133 -8.84 8.85 13.06
C ASP A 133 -8.51 7.67 12.12
N TYR A 134 -9.52 6.90 11.71
CA TYR A 134 -9.36 5.82 10.76
C TYR A 134 -10.60 5.71 9.87
N SER A 135 -10.54 6.35 8.71
CA SER A 135 -11.64 6.39 7.74
C SER A 135 -11.59 5.26 6.71
N TYR A 136 -10.84 4.18 6.94
CA TYR A 136 -10.69 3.08 5.97
C TYR A 136 -11.63 1.90 6.27
N ASN A 137 -11.89 1.08 5.26
CA ASN A 137 -12.82 -0.06 5.31
C ASN A 137 -12.12 -1.41 5.52
N VAL A 138 -10.80 -1.40 5.59
CA VAL A 138 -9.92 -2.58 5.73
C VAL A 138 -9.31 -2.65 7.12
#